data_AF-A0A926XDJ6-F1
#
_entry.id   AF-A0A926XDJ6-F1
#
_cell.length_a   1.000
_cell.length_b   1.000
_cell.length_c   1.000
_cell.angle_alpha   90.00
_cell.angle_beta   90.00
_cell.angle_gamma   90.00
#
_symmetry.space_group_name_H-M   'P 1'
#
loop_
_entity.id
_entity.type
_entity.pdbx_description
1 polymer ?
#
loop_
_entity_poly.entity_id
_entity_poly.type
_entity_poly.pdbx_seq_one_letter_code
_entity_poly.pdbx_strand_id
1 'polypeptide(L)'
;MVEKKEGKVIMHEVSEEHAKAAEEHAKVSEGHGKLIEEVGKTLKERGKSAQEHGKLIEEYGKATQQHAKASQQHAKASQQHDGNSTEEFVKAAQEHSKATEKHTKAVKEFLQVAQEFVQVAQEQVETSKKLLDKR
;
A
#
# COMPACT_ATOMS: atom_id res chain seq x y z
N MET A 1 -16.14 25.45 8.10
CA MET A 1 -16.63 26.63 8.87
C MET A 1 -16.08 27.87 8.18
N VAL A 2 -16.93 28.71 7.59
CA VAL A 2 -16.51 29.93 6.88
C VAL A 2 -16.81 31.11 7.79
N GLU A 3 -15.80 31.64 8.48
CA GLU A 3 -15.93 32.95 9.11
C GLU A 3 -15.62 34.03 8.08
N LYS A 4 -16.66 34.73 7.63
CA LYS A 4 -16.53 35.94 6.80
C LYS A 4 -16.17 37.11 7.72
N LYS A 5 -14.91 37.54 7.70
CA LYS A 5 -14.52 38.91 8.03
C LYS A 5 -13.77 39.50 6.83
N GLU A 6 -14.37 40.55 6.28
CA GLU A 6 -13.73 41.62 5.49
C GLU A 6 -12.76 41.20 4.37
N GLY A 7 -13.27 41.13 3.14
CA GLY A 7 -12.56 41.53 1.90
C GLY A 7 -11.26 40.80 1.49
N LYS A 8 -10.73 39.87 2.30
CA LYS A 8 -9.56 39.07 2.00
C LYS A 8 -9.99 37.62 2.06
N VAL A 9 -10.11 36.96 0.91
CA VAL A 9 -10.20 35.50 0.88
C VAL A 9 -8.90 35.00 1.49
N ILE A 10 -8.94 34.58 2.76
CA ILE A 10 -7.83 33.86 3.38
C ILE A 10 -7.88 32.47 2.77
N MET A 11 -7.27 32.29 1.59
CA MET A 11 -7.00 30.96 1.08
C MET A 11 -5.99 30.31 2.03
N HIS A 12 -6.37 29.19 2.63
CA HIS A 12 -5.40 28.37 3.33
C HIS A 12 -4.50 27.74 2.26
N GLU A 13 -3.23 28.10 2.30
CA GLU A 13 -2.19 27.47 1.49
C GLU A 13 -1.56 26.34 2.31
N VAL A 14 -1.22 25.26 1.62
CA VAL A 14 -0.46 24.17 2.22
C VAL A 14 0.97 24.66 2.35
N SER A 15 1.58 24.50 3.52
CA SER A 15 2.99 24.86 3.68
C SER A 15 3.86 23.96 2.80
N GLU A 16 4.97 24.49 2.30
CA GLU A 16 5.96 23.74 1.53
C GLU A 16 6.45 22.46 2.26
N GLU A 17 6.58 22.51 3.59
CA GLU A 17 6.98 21.38 4.42
C GLU A 17 5.99 20.21 4.33
N HIS A 18 4.69 20.47 4.57
CA HIS A 18 3.64 19.46 4.43
C HIS A 18 3.59 18.87 3.02
N ALA A 19 3.71 19.69 1.98
CA ALA A 19 3.71 19.22 0.60
C ALA A 19 4.93 18.35 0.26
N LYS A 20 6.11 18.69 0.79
CA LYS A 20 7.33 17.87 0.68
C LYS A 20 7.18 16.54 1.43
N ALA A 21 6.65 16.56 2.65
CA ALA A 21 6.38 15.35 3.42
C ALA A 21 5.42 14.42 2.68
N ALA A 22 4.35 14.94 2.06
CA ALA A 22 3.44 14.15 1.24
C ALA A 22 4.16 13.52 0.02
N GLU A 23 5.07 14.26 -0.63
CA GLU A 23 5.87 13.71 -1.73
C GLU A 23 6.80 12.57 -1.27
N GLU A 24 7.43 12.71 -0.11
CA GLU A 24 8.29 11.67 0.47
C GLU A 24 7.49 10.41 0.86
N HIS A 25 6.34 10.57 1.50
CA HIS A 25 5.43 9.47 1.81
C HIS A 25 4.95 8.74 0.55
N ALA A 26 4.68 9.47 -0.53
CA ALA A 26 4.34 8.89 -1.81
C ALA A 26 5.51 8.05 -2.39
N LYS A 27 6.76 8.53 -2.33
CA LYS A 27 7.95 7.76 -2.76
C LYS A 27 8.13 6.47 -1.96
N VAL A 28 7.95 6.55 -0.63
CA VAL A 28 8.01 5.35 0.24
C VAL A 28 6.92 4.36 -0.15
N SER A 29 5.70 4.83 -0.39
CA SER A 29 4.58 3.98 -0.84
C SER A 29 4.86 3.32 -2.19
N GLU A 30 5.49 4.01 -3.14
CA GLU A 30 5.92 3.42 -4.40
C GLU A 30 6.94 2.29 -4.17
N GLY A 31 7.90 2.50 -3.27
CA GLY A 31 8.87 1.48 -2.86
C GLY A 31 8.21 0.24 -2.26
N HIS A 32 7.24 0.40 -1.36
CA HIS A 32 6.45 -0.70 -0.82
C HIS A 32 5.66 -1.44 -1.91
N GLY A 33 5.06 -0.71 -2.84
CA GLY A 33 4.34 -1.32 -3.95
C GLY A 33 5.23 -2.18 -4.86
N LYS A 34 6.50 -1.79 -5.08
CA LYS A 34 7.49 -2.61 -5.81
C LYS A 34 7.84 -3.87 -5.03
N LEU A 35 8.10 -3.75 -3.74
CA LEU A 35 8.41 -4.90 -2.89
C LEU A 35 7.26 -5.91 -2.86
N ILE A 36 6.01 -5.45 -2.73
CA ILE A 36 4.82 -6.31 -2.81
C ILE A 36 4.75 -7.02 -4.17
N GLU A 37 4.99 -6.30 -5.26
CA GLU A 37 4.96 -6.89 -6.60
C GLU A 37 5.94 -8.07 -6.72
N GLU A 38 7.16 -7.90 -6.21
CA GLU A 38 8.19 -8.95 -6.21
C GLU A 38 7.83 -10.13 -5.29
N VAL A 39 7.20 -9.88 -4.14
CA VAL A 39 6.66 -10.95 -3.28
C VAL A 39 5.59 -11.75 -4.03
N GLY A 40 4.68 -11.07 -4.74
CA GLY A 40 3.67 -11.71 -5.56
C GLY A 40 4.27 -12.59 -6.66
N LYS A 41 5.27 -12.08 -7.39
CA LYS A 41 6.04 -12.85 -8.38
C LYS A 41 6.68 -14.10 -7.78
N THR A 42 7.35 -13.95 -6.64
CA THR A 42 7.99 -15.06 -5.92
C THR A 42 6.99 -16.13 -5.51
N LEU A 43 5.81 -15.75 -5.02
CA LEU A 43 4.78 -16.70 -4.59
C LEU A 43 4.20 -17.50 -5.77
N LYS A 44 4.06 -16.89 -6.95
CA LYS A 44 3.61 -17.60 -8.16
C LYS A 44 4.52 -18.77 -8.54
N GLU A 45 5.81 -18.69 -8.19
CA GLU A 45 6.80 -19.72 -8.50
C GLU A 45 6.81 -20.86 -7.46
N ARG A 46 6.22 -20.69 -6.27
CA ARG A 46 6.25 -21.67 -5.17
C ARG A 46 5.27 -22.84 -5.27
N GLY A 47 4.48 -22.93 -6.35
CA GLY A 47 3.59 -24.06 -6.61
C GLY A 47 2.12 -23.67 -6.76
N LYS A 48 1.28 -24.64 -7.15
CA LYS A 48 -0.12 -24.38 -7.55
C LYS A 48 -0.97 -23.73 -6.46
N SER A 49 -0.78 -24.09 -5.18
CA SER A 49 -1.57 -23.53 -4.07
C SER A 49 -1.26 -22.06 -3.81
N ALA A 50 0.00 -21.63 -3.94
CA ALA A 50 0.42 -20.24 -3.74
C ALA A 50 0.24 -19.35 -4.98
N GLN A 51 -0.09 -19.94 -6.14
CA GLN A 51 -0.09 -19.24 -7.42
C GLN A 51 -1.15 -18.15 -7.51
N GLU A 52 -2.39 -18.42 -7.09
CA GLU A 52 -3.48 -17.43 -7.14
C GLU A 52 -3.25 -16.28 -6.15
N HIS A 53 -2.81 -16.60 -4.93
CA HIS A 53 -2.39 -15.58 -3.96
C HIS A 53 -1.25 -14.71 -4.49
N GLY A 54 -0.25 -15.32 -5.14
CA GLY A 54 0.86 -14.59 -5.75
C GLY A 54 0.43 -13.61 -6.83
N LYS A 55 -0.52 -13.99 -7.70
CA LYS A 55 -1.11 -13.07 -8.69
C LYS A 55 -1.82 -11.89 -8.02
N LEU A 56 -2.65 -12.17 -7.02
CA LEU A 56 -3.41 -11.12 -6.33
C LEU A 56 -2.51 -10.13 -5.58
N ILE A 57 -1.48 -10.64 -4.90
CA ILE A 57 -0.46 -9.82 -4.22
C ILE A 57 0.28 -8.95 -5.25
N GLU A 58 0.67 -9.52 -6.40
CA GLU A 58 1.31 -8.74 -7.47
C GLU A 58 0.43 -7.59 -7.97
N GLU A 59 -0.87 -7.85 -8.19
CA GLU A 59 -1.84 -6.83 -8.58
C GLU A 59 -1.97 -5.72 -7.54
N TYR A 60 -2.00 -6.07 -6.25
CA TYR A 60 -2.00 -5.07 -5.18
C TYR A 60 -0.71 -4.26 -5.13
N GLY A 61 0.44 -4.87 -5.42
CA GLY A 61 1.72 -4.16 -5.54
C GLY A 61 1.67 -3.10 -6.64
N LYS A 62 1.21 -3.47 -7.83
CA LYS A 62 1.04 -2.55 -8.97
C LYS A 62 0.05 -1.42 -8.64
N ALA A 63 -1.09 -1.74 -8.03
CA ALA A 63 -2.08 -0.74 -7.62
C ALA A 63 -1.53 0.23 -6.57
N THR A 64 -0.74 -0.27 -5.61
CA THR A 64 -0.05 0.57 -4.61
C THR A 64 0.90 1.56 -5.30
N GLN A 65 1.68 1.11 -6.29
CA GLN A 65 2.57 1.98 -7.07
C GLN A 65 1.81 3.05 -7.87
N GLN A 66 0.67 2.69 -8.47
CA GLN A 66 -0.15 3.64 -9.23
C GLN A 66 -0.67 4.78 -8.34
N HIS A 67 -1.28 4.42 -7.21
CA HIS A 67 -1.80 5.41 -6.25
C HIS A 67 -0.67 6.24 -5.61
N ALA A 68 0.48 5.63 -5.33
CA ALA A 68 1.66 6.36 -4.86
C ALA A 68 2.14 7.42 -5.88
N LYS A 69 2.22 7.07 -7.17
CA LYS A 69 2.60 8.03 -8.22
C LYS A 69 1.59 9.18 -8.35
N ALA A 70 0.29 8.88 -8.30
CA ALA A 70 -0.75 9.90 -8.32
C ALA A 70 -0.66 10.83 -7.09
N SER A 71 -0.45 10.26 -5.90
CA SER A 71 -0.21 11.01 -4.66
C SER A 71 0.99 11.95 -4.79
N GLN A 72 2.10 11.47 -5.37
CA GLN A 72 3.30 12.28 -5.60
C GLN A 72 3.03 13.45 -6.56
N GLN A 73 2.26 13.23 -7.64
CA GLN A 73 1.92 14.28 -8.60
C GLN A 73 1.10 15.38 -7.94
N HIS A 74 0.08 15.01 -7.17
CA HIS A 74 -0.76 15.95 -6.43
C HIS A 74 0.02 16.68 -5.32
N ALA A 75 0.93 15.99 -4.63
CA ALA A 75 1.80 16.62 -3.63
C ALA A 75 2.68 17.71 -4.26
N LYS A 76 3.26 17.44 -5.44
CA LYS A 76 4.03 18.44 -6.19
C LYS A 76 3.16 19.60 -6.69
N ALA A 77 1.96 19.31 -7.18
CA ALA A 77 1.02 20.35 -7.60
C ALA A 77 0.62 21.26 -6.43
N SER A 78 0.47 20.70 -5.22
CA SER A 78 0.14 21.48 -4.02
C SER A 78 1.22 22.49 -3.59
N GLN A 79 2.44 22.36 -4.11
CA GLN A 79 3.53 23.33 -3.89
C GLN A 79 3.39 24.58 -4.79
N GLN A 80 2.52 24.55 -5.80
CA GLN A 80 2.26 25.71 -6.64
C GLN A 80 1.23 26.59 -5.91
N HIS A 81 1.63 27.80 -5.52
CA HIS A 81 0.82 28.77 -4.77
C HIS A 81 -0.25 29.46 -5.66
N ASP A 82 -1.01 28.67 -6.42
CA ASP A 82 -1.94 29.15 -7.45
C ASP A 82 -3.42 29.13 -7.01
N GLY A 83 -3.67 29.02 -5.70
CA GLY A 83 -5.01 28.99 -5.11
C GLY A 83 -5.65 27.59 -5.02
N ASN A 84 -5.11 26.59 -5.74
CA ASN A 84 -5.59 25.20 -5.70
C ASN A 84 -4.76 24.28 -4.79
N SER A 85 -3.72 24.82 -4.13
CA SER A 85 -2.79 24.09 -3.27
C SER A 85 -3.47 23.13 -2.27
N THR A 86 -4.51 23.60 -1.56
CA THR A 86 -5.25 22.76 -0.60
C THR A 86 -6.00 21.61 -1.27
N GLU A 87 -6.62 21.84 -2.42
CA GLU A 87 -7.36 20.78 -3.14
C GLU A 87 -6.40 19.69 -3.64
N GLU A 88 -5.26 20.10 -4.20
CA GLU A 88 -4.23 19.17 -4.65
C GLU A 88 -3.64 18.37 -3.49
N PHE A 89 -3.39 19.00 -2.34
CA PHE A 89 -2.94 18.28 -1.15
C PHE A 89 -3.97 17.26 -0.63
N VAL A 90 -5.26 17.60 -0.67
CA VAL A 90 -6.34 16.65 -0.34
C VAL A 90 -6.34 15.46 -1.30
N LYS A 91 -6.18 15.69 -2.61
CA LYS A 91 -6.04 14.60 -3.59
C LYS A 91 -4.81 13.75 -3.32
N ALA A 92 -3.69 14.37 -2.95
CA ALA A 92 -2.46 13.66 -2.58
C ALA A 92 -2.70 12.71 -1.40
N ALA A 93 -3.37 13.19 -0.34
CA ALA A 93 -3.72 12.40 0.83
C ALA A 93 -4.71 11.27 0.51
N GLN A 94 -5.68 11.52 -0.36
CA GLN A 94 -6.65 10.50 -0.81
C GLN A 94 -5.96 9.38 -1.59
N GLU A 95 -5.08 9.72 -2.54
CA GLU A 95 -4.32 8.73 -3.30
C GLU A 95 -3.35 7.96 -2.39
N HIS A 96 -2.68 8.62 -1.45
CA HIS A 96 -1.86 7.93 -0.45
C HIS A 96 -2.68 6.94 0.40
N SER A 97 -3.90 7.31 0.77
CA SER A 97 -4.81 6.43 1.51
C SER A 97 -5.20 5.20 0.70
N LYS A 98 -5.47 5.37 -0.61
CA LYS A 98 -5.74 4.24 -1.52
C LYS A 98 -4.52 3.33 -1.67
N ALA A 99 -3.30 3.89 -1.77
CA ALA A 99 -2.07 3.11 -1.79
C ALA A 99 -1.93 2.27 -0.51
N THR A 100 -2.19 2.88 0.66
CA THR A 100 -2.14 2.21 1.96
C THR A 100 -3.18 1.08 2.07
N GLU A 101 -4.38 1.29 1.52
CA GLU A 101 -5.43 0.27 1.49
C GLU A 101 -4.99 -0.95 0.66
N LYS A 102 -4.43 -0.71 -0.53
CA LYS A 102 -3.92 -1.79 -1.40
C LYS A 102 -2.75 -2.54 -0.76
N HIS A 103 -1.81 -1.80 -0.15
CA HIS A 103 -0.72 -2.39 0.63
C HIS A 103 -1.25 -3.29 1.75
N THR A 104 -2.23 -2.82 2.53
CA THR A 104 -2.84 -3.59 3.61
C THR A 104 -3.52 -4.86 3.12
N LYS A 105 -4.21 -4.80 1.97
CA LYS A 105 -4.80 -5.99 1.34
C LYS A 105 -3.74 -7.01 0.93
N ALA A 106 -2.62 -6.56 0.35
CA ALA A 106 -1.50 -7.45 0.02
C ALA A 106 -0.90 -8.14 1.25
N VAL A 107 -0.71 -7.40 2.34
CA VAL A 107 -0.20 -7.97 3.60
C VAL A 107 -1.17 -9.00 4.16
N LYS A 108 -2.48 -8.72 4.14
CA LYS A 108 -3.50 -9.67 4.58
C LYS A 108 -3.47 -10.97 3.75
N GLU A 109 -3.35 -10.83 2.43
CA GLU A 109 -3.27 -11.98 1.54
C GLU A 109 -2.02 -12.81 1.80
N PHE A 110 -0.87 -12.16 1.98
CA PHE A 110 0.38 -12.82 2.33
C PHE A 110 0.28 -13.58 3.67
N LEU A 111 -0.35 -12.98 4.67
CA LEU A 111 -0.57 -13.62 5.97
C LEU A 111 -1.45 -14.88 5.86
N GLN A 112 -2.46 -14.86 4.98
CA GLN A 112 -3.27 -16.04 4.73
C GLN A 112 -2.42 -17.18 4.14
N VAL A 113 -1.60 -16.91 3.14
CA VAL A 113 -0.68 -17.91 2.57
C VAL A 113 0.28 -18.46 3.62
N ALA A 114 0.85 -17.59 4.45
CA ALA A 114 1.75 -18.00 5.53
C ALA A 114 1.04 -18.92 6.53
N GLN A 115 -0.22 -18.62 6.87
CA GLN A 115 -1.03 -19.44 7.77
C GLN A 115 -1.32 -20.82 7.17
N GLU A 116 -1.66 -20.89 5.88
CA GLU A 116 -1.87 -22.17 5.18
C GLU A 116 -0.60 -23.04 5.18
N PHE A 117 0.58 -22.44 4.92
CA PHE A 117 1.85 -23.18 4.99
C PHE A 117 2.15 -23.71 6.41
N VAL A 118 1.85 -22.93 7.44
CA VAL A 118 2.03 -23.36 8.84
C VAL A 118 1.11 -24.54 9.16
N GLN A 119 -0.14 -24.52 8.72
CA GLN A 119 -1.09 -25.62 8.93
C GLN A 119 -0.60 -26.92 8.26
N VAL A 120 -0.17 -26.84 7.00
CA VAL A 120 0.39 -28.00 6.28
C VAL A 120 1.62 -28.56 7.01
N ALA A 121 2.52 -27.70 7.50
CA ALA A 121 3.70 -28.14 8.24
C ALA A 121 3.31 -28.83 9.57
N GLN A 122 2.32 -28.31 10.29
CA GLN A 122 1.81 -28.92 11.53
C GLN A 122 1.21 -30.30 11.27
N GLU A 123 0.39 -30.46 10.23
CA GLU A 123 -0.20 -31.75 9.84
C GLU A 123 0.88 -32.79 9.49
N GLN A 124 1.94 -32.37 8.79
CA GLN A 124 3.08 -33.25 8.46
C GLN A 124 3.80 -33.71 9.72
N VAL A 125 4.09 -32.80 10.66
CA VAL A 125 4.74 -33.13 11.94
C VAL A 125 3.90 -34.14 12.73
N GLU A 126 2.60 -33.92 12.85
CA GLU A 126 1.71 -34.84 13.57
C GLU A 126 1.60 -36.21 12.88
N THR A 127 1.60 -36.23 11.55
CA THR A 127 1.63 -37.49 10.79
C THR A 127 2.93 -38.26 11.03
N SER A 128 4.08 -37.57 11.01
CA SER A 128 5.38 -38.19 11.29
C SER A 128 5.49 -38.75 12.71
N LYS A 129 4.98 -38.04 13.72
CA LYS A 129 4.94 -38.54 15.10
C LYS A 129 4.14 -39.85 15.21
N LYS A 130 2.92 -39.87 14.65
CA LYS A 130 2.06 -41.08 14.66
C LYS A 130 2.71 -42.28 13.97
N LEU A 131 3.55 -42.06 12.97
CA LEU A 131 4.28 -43.14 12.30
C LEU A 131 5.45 -43.66 13.13
N LEU A 132 6.10 -42.79 13.91
CA LEU A 132 7.16 -43.19 14.84
C LEU A 132 6.61 -43.98 16.03
N ASP A 133 5.49 -43.55 16.60
CA ASP A 133 4.85 -44.24 17.74
C ASP A 133 4.31 -45.64 17.39
N LYS A 134 4.14 -45.94 16.09
CA LYS A 134 3.69 -47.25 15.59
C LYS A 134 4.83 -48.22 15.28
N ARG A 135 6.09 -47.81 15.41
CA ARG A 135 7.28 -48.67 15.27
C ARG A 135 7.75 -49.18 16.62
#